data_AF-A0A9R0ZYT0-F1
#
_entry.id   AF-A0A9R0ZYT0-F1
#
_cell.length_a   1.000
_cell.length_b   1.000
_cell.length_c   1.000
_cell.angle_alpha   90.00
_cell.angle_beta   90.00
_cell.angle_gamma   90.00
#
_symmetry.space_group_name_H-M   'P 1'
#
loop_
_entity.id
_entity.type
_entity.pdbx_description
1 polymer ?
#
loop_
_entity_poly.entity_id
_entity_poly.type
_entity_poly.pdbx_seq_one_letter_code
_entity_poly.pdbx_strand_id
1 'polypeptide(L)'
;MFSLFFLHLFLYGCNIFMWRKTRINYAFIFEFAPTKELKYRDVFLICTTSMTIVVGVMFAHLTLIFKGYSSSTVQAVPGCLLLVCYIQRYICNVYCQCCYTHMRLMLLFIQVFLLVLVCPFKIIYRSSRYHFLIAIRNIILTPFYKVVMVDFFMADQLCSQVPLLRTLEYLACYYITSSYKTQDYGYCTRVKHFRDLAYAVSFLPYYWRAMQVYKIEHDLPHHNVYSSDFL
;
A
#
# COMPACT_ATOMS: atom_id res chain seq x y z
N MET A 1 6.62 9.26 0.78
CA MET A 1 5.68 8.16 0.47
C MET A 1 5.68 7.07 1.54
N PHE A 2 6.82 6.45 1.88
CA PHE A 2 6.88 5.41 2.92
C PHE A 2 6.35 5.85 4.28
N SER A 3 6.70 7.07 4.72
CA SER A 3 6.25 7.60 6.00
C SER A 3 4.73 7.60 6.12
N LEU A 4 3.99 7.85 5.02
CA LEU A 4 2.53 7.81 5.01
C LEU A 4 1.99 6.38 5.13
N PHE A 5 2.61 5.41 4.45
CA PHE A 5 2.23 4.00 4.56
C PHE A 5 2.44 3.46 5.98
N PHE A 6 3.60 3.74 6.58
CA PHE A 6 3.90 3.29 7.94
C PHE A 6 3.09 4.05 9.00
N LEU A 7 2.86 5.36 8.79
CA LEU A 7 1.95 6.12 9.64
C LEU A 7 0.55 5.51 9.62
N HIS A 8 0.06 5.10 8.46
CA HIS A 8 -1.24 4.46 8.34
C HIS A 8 -1.30 3.10 9.08
N LEU A 9 -0.28 2.24 8.92
CA LEU A 9 -0.18 0.99 9.68
C LEU A 9 -0.12 1.22 11.19
N PHE A 10 0.60 2.25 11.62
CA PHE A 10 0.71 2.65 13.02
C PHE A 10 -0.65 3.13 13.57
N LEU A 11 -1.34 4.01 12.85
CA LEU A 11 -2.67 4.51 13.22
C LEU A 11 -3.71 3.37 13.25
N TYR A 12 -3.63 2.41 12.32
CA TYR A 12 -4.44 1.20 12.35
C TYR A 12 -4.19 0.38 13.62
N GLY A 13 -2.92 0.21 14.02
CA GLY A 13 -2.55 -0.41 15.30
C GLY A 13 -3.11 0.34 16.51
N CYS A 14 -3.07 1.68 16.50
CA CYS A 14 -3.65 2.53 17.53
C CYS A 14 -5.18 2.36 17.63
N ASN A 15 -5.90 2.25 16.51
CA ASN A 15 -7.34 2.01 16.50
C ASN A 15 -7.69 0.69 17.21
N ILE A 16 -7.00 -0.40 16.89
CA ILE A 16 -7.21 -1.70 17.55
C ILE A 16 -6.85 -1.63 19.03
N PHE A 17 -5.75 -0.95 19.37
CA PHE A 17 -5.35 -0.76 20.76
C PHE A 17 -6.42 -0.01 21.57
N MET A 18 -6.95 1.09 21.03
CA MET A 18 -8.01 1.86 21.68
C MET A 18 -9.28 1.02 21.85
N TRP A 19 -9.70 0.27 20.82
CA TRP A 19 -10.85 -0.64 20.94
C TRP A 19 -10.66 -1.71 22.01
N ARG A 20 -9.46 -2.28 22.18
CA ARG A 20 -9.18 -3.18 23.31
C ARG A 20 -9.28 -2.46 24.66
N LYS A 21 -8.74 -1.24 24.75
CA LYS A 21 -8.74 -0.46 25.99
C LYS A 21 -10.16 -0.08 26.42
N THR A 22 -11.03 0.26 25.47
CA THR A 22 -12.45 0.57 25.71
C THR A 22 -13.35 -0.68 25.77
N ARG A 23 -12.78 -1.90 25.80
CA ARG A 23 -13.51 -3.18 25.86
C ARG A 23 -14.47 -3.42 24.69
N ILE A 24 -14.27 -2.75 23.56
CA ILE A 24 -15.06 -2.97 22.34
C ILE A 24 -14.60 -4.27 21.66
N ASN A 25 -15.54 -5.17 21.40
CA ASN A 25 -15.25 -6.44 20.74
C ASN A 25 -15.17 -6.25 19.20
N TYR A 26 -14.04 -5.77 18.70
CA TYR A 26 -13.83 -5.60 17.26
C TYR A 26 -13.85 -6.92 16.48
N ALA A 27 -13.56 -8.06 17.11
CA ALA A 27 -13.63 -9.37 16.43
C ALA A 27 -15.09 -9.69 16.06
N PHE A 28 -16.04 -9.33 16.92
CA PHE A 28 -17.45 -9.40 16.60
C PHE A 28 -17.85 -8.37 15.51
N ILE A 29 -17.42 -7.12 15.64
CA ILE A 29 -17.76 -6.04 14.68
C ILE A 29 -17.31 -6.37 13.26
N PHE A 30 -16.12 -6.96 13.10
CA PHE A 30 -15.58 -7.35 11.80
C PHE A 30 -15.90 -8.80 11.41
N GLU A 31 -16.77 -9.48 12.17
CA GLU A 31 -17.16 -10.88 11.95
C GLU A 31 -15.96 -11.85 11.83
N PHE A 32 -14.86 -11.54 12.54
CA PHE A 32 -13.68 -12.39 12.56
C PHE A 32 -13.88 -13.59 13.48
N ALA A 33 -13.47 -14.77 13.00
CA ALA A 33 -13.40 -15.95 13.86
C ALA A 33 -12.43 -15.69 15.04
N PRO A 34 -12.76 -16.09 16.29
CA PRO A 34 -11.94 -15.82 17.48
C PRO A 34 -10.49 -16.32 17.39
N THR A 35 -10.25 -17.35 16.57
CA THR A 35 -8.92 -17.94 16.37
C THR A 35 -8.06 -17.20 15.34
N LYS A 36 -8.65 -16.24 14.60
CA LYS A 36 -8.02 -15.49 13.51
C LYS A 36 -7.90 -14.00 13.81
N GLU A 37 -8.17 -13.57 15.04
CA GLU A 37 -8.04 -12.18 15.44
C GLU A 37 -6.60 -11.67 15.26
N LEU A 38 -6.44 -10.55 14.55
CA LEU A 38 -5.16 -9.87 14.45
C LEU A 38 -4.97 -9.01 15.70
N LYS A 39 -3.95 -9.31 16.51
CA LYS A 39 -3.70 -8.57 17.75
C LYS A 39 -2.95 -7.28 17.44
N TYR A 40 -3.26 -6.21 18.18
CA TYR A 40 -2.54 -4.92 18.05
C TYR A 40 -1.01 -5.08 18.19
N ARG A 41 -0.55 -6.02 19.04
CA ARG A 41 0.87 -6.35 19.22
C ARG A 41 1.53 -6.83 17.93
N ASP A 42 0.84 -7.66 17.16
CA ASP A 42 1.34 -8.17 15.88
C ASP A 42 1.44 -7.02 14.86
N VAL A 43 0.43 -6.14 14.83
CA VAL A 43 0.42 -4.96 13.94
C VAL A 43 1.57 -4.00 14.26
N PHE A 44 1.77 -3.66 15.54
CA PHE A 44 2.89 -2.82 15.95
C PHE A 44 4.24 -3.48 15.69
N LEU A 45 4.36 -4.80 15.89
CA LEU A 45 5.59 -5.54 15.58
C LEU A 45 5.91 -5.50 14.09
N ILE A 46 4.92 -5.74 13.22
CA ILE A 46 5.08 -5.65 11.76
C ILE A 46 5.50 -4.22 11.36
N CYS A 47 4.85 -3.19 11.91
CA CYS A 47 5.18 -1.80 11.65
C CYS A 47 6.62 -1.46 12.07
N THR A 48 7.00 -1.80 13.30
CA THR A 48 8.34 -1.48 13.82
C THR A 48 9.44 -2.27 13.09
N THR A 49 9.23 -3.56 12.82
CA THR A 49 10.22 -4.39 12.10
C THR A 49 10.42 -3.92 10.66
N SER A 50 9.34 -3.56 9.97
CA SER A 50 9.46 -3.02 8.61
C SER A 50 10.09 -1.62 8.61
N MET A 51 9.80 -0.79 9.62
CA MET A 51 10.45 0.52 9.76
C MET A 51 11.95 0.42 10.04
N THR A 52 12.36 -0.47 10.93
CA THR A 52 13.77 -0.68 11.24
C THR A 52 14.53 -1.25 10.05
N ILE A 53 13.91 -2.13 9.25
CA ILE A 53 14.51 -2.63 8.00
C ILE A 53 14.73 -1.47 7.02
N VAL A 54 13.73 -0.63 6.76
CA VAL A 54 13.85 0.49 5.80
C VAL A 54 14.92 1.49 6.26
N VAL A 55 14.91 1.89 7.53
CA VAL A 55 15.90 2.82 8.08
C VAL A 55 17.30 2.19 8.08
N GLY A 56 17.41 0.90 8.44
CA GLY A 56 18.67 0.17 8.44
C GLY A 56 19.29 0.05 7.04
N VAL A 57 18.49 -0.24 6.02
CA VAL A 57 18.95 -0.26 4.62
C VAL A 57 19.36 1.14 4.16
N MET A 58 18.59 2.18 4.51
CA MET A 58 18.94 3.56 4.17
C MET A 58 20.27 3.98 4.80
N PHE A 59 20.49 3.62 6.06
CA PHE A 59 21.75 3.89 6.77
C PHE A 59 22.93 3.10 6.20
N ALA A 60 22.74 1.81 5.90
CA ALA A 60 23.75 0.99 5.22
C ALA A 60 24.12 1.60 3.86
N HIS A 61 23.14 2.06 3.08
CA HIS A 61 23.38 2.72 1.80
C HIS A 61 24.17 4.03 1.96
N LEU A 62 23.80 4.88 2.93
CA LEU A 62 24.52 6.12 3.24
C LEU A 62 25.97 5.84 3.64
N THR A 63 26.21 4.90 4.56
CA THR A 63 27.56 4.55 5.02
C THR A 63 28.45 3.97 3.91
N LEU A 64 27.87 3.21 2.97
CA LEU A 64 28.59 2.74 1.78
C LEU A 64 29.01 3.87 0.84
N ILE A 65 28.16 4.90 0.67
CA ILE A 65 28.49 6.11 -0.10
C ILE A 65 29.61 6.90 0.60
N PHE A 66 29.50 7.12 1.91
CA PHE A 66 30.50 7.88 2.67
C PHE A 66 31.88 7.23 2.69
N LYS A 67 31.97 5.89 2.62
CA LYS A 67 33.24 5.16 2.54
C LYS A 67 33.90 5.19 1.16
N GLY A 68 33.33 5.88 0.17
CA GLY A 68 33.94 6.04 -1.15
C GLY A 68 33.96 4.76 -1.99
N TYR A 69 33.13 3.76 -1.65
CA TYR A 69 32.99 2.56 -2.49
C TYR A 69 32.44 2.94 -3.86
N SER A 70 33.13 2.49 -4.92
CA SER A 70 32.68 2.67 -6.31
C SER A 70 31.22 2.21 -6.47
N SER A 71 30.43 3.00 -7.20
CA SER A 71 29.01 2.77 -7.52
C SER A 71 28.70 1.39 -8.15
N SER A 72 29.71 0.58 -8.51
CA SER A 72 29.54 -0.76 -9.09
C SER A 72 29.34 -1.84 -8.04
N THR A 73 29.87 -1.67 -6.83
CA THR A 73 29.77 -2.68 -5.77
C THR A 73 28.50 -2.49 -4.93
N VAL A 74 27.99 -1.26 -4.78
CA VAL A 74 26.76 -0.95 -4.04
C VAL A 74 25.48 -1.39 -4.79
N GLN A 75 25.56 -1.58 -6.11
CA GLN A 75 24.47 -2.14 -6.92
C GLN A 75 24.31 -3.67 -6.79
N ALA A 76 25.25 -4.35 -6.11
CA ALA A 76 25.35 -5.81 -6.09
C ALA A 76 24.76 -6.50 -4.83
N VAL A 77 24.14 -5.77 -3.90
CA VAL A 77 23.51 -6.38 -2.71
C VAL A 77 22.10 -5.76 -2.54
N PRO A 78 20.98 -6.50 -2.63
CA PRO A 78 20.79 -7.95 -2.69
C PRO A 78 19.92 -8.36 -3.90
N GLY A 79 20.54 -8.88 -4.95
CA GLY A 79 19.83 -9.32 -6.13
C GLY A 79 20.66 -10.32 -6.92
N CYS A 80 20.96 -11.47 -6.32
CA CYS A 80 21.53 -12.63 -7.01
C CYS A 80 20.61 -13.25 -8.08
N LEU A 81 19.73 -12.47 -8.70
CA LEU A 81 18.94 -12.82 -9.88
C LEU A 81 18.64 -11.52 -10.64
N LEU A 82 19.39 -11.27 -11.71
CA LEU A 82 18.85 -11.15 -13.09
C LEU A 82 19.93 -10.59 -14.03
N LEU A 83 20.32 -11.44 -14.97
CA LEU A 83 21.36 -11.33 -16.00
C LEU A 83 21.05 -10.32 -17.12
N VAL A 84 20.46 -9.15 -16.83
CA VAL A 84 20.04 -8.19 -17.89
C VAL A 84 20.62 -6.77 -17.73
N CYS A 85 21.37 -6.48 -16.66
CA CYS A 85 21.85 -5.11 -16.38
C CYS A 85 23.32 -4.84 -16.76
N TYR A 86 23.89 -5.55 -17.74
CA TYR A 86 25.31 -5.35 -18.12
C TYR A 86 25.53 -4.23 -19.16
N ILE A 87 24.49 -3.63 -19.73
CA ILE A 87 24.64 -2.59 -20.75
C ILE A 87 23.68 -1.45 -20.44
N GLN A 88 24.10 -0.50 -19.61
CA GLN A 88 23.99 0.95 -19.87
C GLN A 88 24.54 1.73 -18.67
N ARG A 89 25.87 1.79 -18.56
CA ARG A 89 26.58 2.47 -17.47
C ARG A 89 27.52 3.56 -17.98
N TYR A 90 27.00 4.48 -18.78
CA TYR A 90 27.74 5.67 -19.15
C TYR A 90 26.88 6.91 -18.91
N ILE A 91 27.36 7.75 -17.99
CA ILE A 91 26.91 9.13 -17.71
C ILE A 91 25.66 9.23 -16.83
N CYS A 92 25.86 9.30 -15.50
CA CYS A 92 24.97 10.14 -14.68
C CYS A 92 25.65 10.66 -13.41
N ASN A 93 25.40 11.94 -13.15
CA ASN A 93 26.04 12.80 -12.16
C ASN A 93 25.56 12.49 -10.72
N VAL A 94 26.39 12.82 -9.73
CA VAL A 94 26.34 12.39 -8.31
C VAL A 94 24.99 12.62 -7.59
N TYR A 95 24.18 13.59 -8.04
CA TYR A 95 22.86 13.89 -7.44
C TYR A 95 21.73 12.95 -7.92
N CYS A 96 21.88 12.25 -9.06
CA CYS A 96 20.84 11.41 -9.66
C CYS A 96 20.85 9.96 -9.13
N GLN A 97 22.02 9.45 -8.72
CA GLN A 97 22.20 8.07 -8.25
C GLN A 97 21.45 7.79 -6.94
N CYS A 98 21.35 8.77 -6.04
CA CYS A 98 20.65 8.62 -4.75
C CYS A 98 19.12 8.49 -4.93
N CYS A 99 18.55 9.24 -5.88
CA CYS A 99 17.13 9.18 -6.21
C CYS A 99 16.77 7.83 -6.88
N TYR A 100 17.65 7.31 -7.75
CA TYR A 100 17.48 6.02 -8.43
C TYR A 100 17.57 4.82 -7.46
N THR A 101 18.55 4.78 -6.55
CA THR A 101 18.67 3.67 -5.59
C THR A 101 17.56 3.70 -4.55
N HIS A 102 17.20 4.89 -4.03
CA HIS A 102 16.07 5.03 -3.11
C HIS A 102 14.78 4.54 -3.77
N MET A 103 14.51 4.90 -5.04
CA MET A 103 13.29 4.49 -5.71
C MET A 103 13.25 3.00 -6.10
N ARG A 104 14.38 2.44 -6.52
CA ARG A 104 14.50 1.00 -6.83
C ARG A 104 14.27 0.14 -5.58
N LEU A 105 14.74 0.59 -4.42
CA LEU A 105 14.41 -0.03 -3.14
C LEU A 105 12.91 0.05 -2.82
N MET A 106 12.20 1.11 -3.23
CA MET A 106 10.75 1.22 -3.06
C MET A 106 9.99 0.22 -3.91
N LEU A 107 10.34 0.12 -5.20
CA LEU A 107 9.71 -0.86 -6.08
C LEU A 107 9.98 -2.28 -5.58
N LEU A 108 11.19 -2.58 -5.12
CA LEU A 108 11.51 -3.88 -4.52
C LEU A 108 10.74 -4.15 -3.23
N PHE A 109 10.62 -3.17 -2.33
CA PHE A 109 9.85 -3.35 -1.09
C PHE A 109 8.36 -3.57 -1.38
N ILE A 110 7.79 -2.81 -2.33
CA ILE A 110 6.41 -2.98 -2.78
C ILE A 110 6.22 -4.33 -3.47
N GLN A 111 7.15 -4.75 -4.34
CA GLN A 111 7.10 -6.05 -5.02
C GLN A 111 7.22 -7.20 -4.03
N VAL A 112 8.13 -7.13 -3.06
CA VAL A 112 8.26 -8.15 -1.99
C VAL A 112 6.99 -8.17 -1.14
N PHE A 113 6.44 -7.02 -0.78
CA PHE A 113 5.18 -6.94 -0.02
C PHE A 113 4.01 -7.56 -0.80
N LEU A 114 3.85 -7.21 -2.09
CA LEU A 114 2.81 -7.78 -2.96
C LEU A 114 3.01 -9.28 -3.18
N LEU A 115 4.25 -9.73 -3.38
CA LEU A 115 4.59 -11.15 -3.49
C LEU A 115 4.22 -11.89 -2.21
N VAL A 116 4.59 -11.37 -1.03
CA VAL A 116 4.22 -11.94 0.27
C VAL A 116 2.70 -11.93 0.46
N LEU A 117 1.99 -10.93 -0.07
CA LEU A 117 0.53 -10.81 0.04
C LEU A 117 -0.20 -11.89 -0.79
N VAL A 118 0.26 -12.14 -2.01
CA VAL A 118 -0.29 -13.15 -2.95
C VAL A 118 0.25 -14.56 -2.67
N CYS A 119 1.33 -14.67 -1.91
CA CYS A 119 2.02 -15.94 -1.71
C CYS A 119 1.15 -16.98 -0.94
N PRO A 120 0.97 -18.20 -1.50
CA PRO A 120 0.22 -19.26 -0.84
C PRO A 120 0.98 -19.96 0.30
N PHE A 121 2.28 -19.70 0.47
CA PHE A 121 3.11 -20.32 1.51
C PHE A 121 2.67 -19.92 2.93
N LYS A 122 2.81 -20.82 3.92
CA LYS A 122 2.50 -20.57 5.35
C LYS A 122 3.52 -19.61 6.03
N ILE A 123 4.14 -18.71 5.28
CA ILE A 123 5.13 -17.74 5.77
C ILE A 123 4.38 -16.43 6.05
N ILE A 124 4.40 -15.95 7.31
CA ILE A 124 3.76 -14.69 7.79
C ILE A 124 2.22 -14.70 7.70
N TYR A 125 1.56 -14.65 8.87
CA TYR A 125 0.10 -14.50 9.10
C TYR A 125 -0.84 -14.87 7.93
N ARG A 126 -0.82 -16.13 7.48
CA ARG A 126 -1.58 -16.65 6.32
C ARG A 126 -3.05 -16.21 6.32
N SER A 127 -3.75 -16.39 7.44
CA SER A 127 -5.19 -16.08 7.54
C SER A 127 -5.49 -14.60 7.28
N SER A 128 -4.66 -13.70 7.78
CA SER A 128 -4.86 -12.25 7.64
C SER A 128 -4.78 -11.82 6.18
N ARG A 129 -3.83 -12.38 5.42
CA ARG A 129 -3.66 -12.07 3.98
C ARG A 129 -4.85 -12.50 3.13
N TYR A 130 -5.36 -13.72 3.36
CA TYR A 130 -6.53 -14.20 2.63
C TYR A 130 -7.77 -13.36 2.92
N HIS A 131 -8.00 -12.98 4.18
CA HIS A 131 -9.13 -12.09 4.53
C HIS A 131 -8.95 -10.70 3.92
N PHE A 132 -7.74 -10.15 3.92
CA PHE A 132 -7.46 -8.88 3.26
C PHE A 132 -7.69 -8.94 1.74
N LEU A 133 -7.23 -9.99 1.06
CA LEU A 133 -7.48 -10.19 -0.38
C LEU A 133 -8.97 -10.36 -0.69
N ILE A 134 -9.69 -11.11 0.15
CA ILE A 134 -11.14 -11.27 0.05
C ILE A 134 -11.85 -9.92 0.22
N ALA A 135 -11.45 -9.12 1.22
CA ALA A 135 -12.02 -7.79 1.44
C ALA A 135 -11.77 -6.86 0.25
N ILE A 136 -10.54 -6.79 -0.28
CA ILE A 136 -10.22 -6.00 -1.48
C ILE A 136 -11.06 -6.45 -2.68
N ARG A 137 -11.19 -7.77 -2.90
CA ARG A 137 -12.05 -8.32 -3.96
C ARG A 137 -13.52 -7.89 -3.75
N ASN A 138 -14.04 -8.00 -2.53
CA ASN A 138 -15.41 -7.63 -2.21
C ASN A 138 -15.65 -6.12 -2.40
N ILE A 139 -14.68 -5.26 -2.09
CA ILE A 139 -14.75 -3.81 -2.35
C ILE A 139 -14.81 -3.52 -3.85
N ILE A 140 -13.95 -4.16 -4.65
CA ILE A 140 -13.94 -3.96 -6.12
C ILE A 140 -15.25 -4.47 -6.75
N LEU A 141 -15.73 -5.62 -6.29
CA LEU A 141 -16.94 -6.28 -6.77
C LEU A 141 -18.17 -5.98 -5.91
N THR A 142 -18.17 -4.82 -5.23
CA THR A 142 -19.27 -4.35 -4.36
C THR A 142 -20.68 -4.59 -4.95
N PRO A 143 -20.98 -4.35 -6.25
CA PRO A 143 -22.32 -4.59 -6.77
C PRO A 143 -22.81 -6.05 -6.68
N PHE A 144 -21.90 -7.04 -6.56
CA PHE A 144 -22.22 -8.47 -6.64
C PHE A 144 -22.12 -9.21 -5.30
N TYR A 145 -21.61 -8.58 -4.24
CA TYR A 145 -21.40 -9.24 -2.95
C TYR A 145 -22.08 -8.48 -1.81
N LYS A 146 -22.40 -9.19 -0.73
CA LYS A 146 -22.91 -8.58 0.51
C LYS A 146 -21.81 -7.71 1.13
N VAL A 147 -22.14 -6.44 1.40
CA VAL A 147 -21.23 -5.50 2.06
C VAL A 147 -21.23 -5.78 3.57
N VAL A 148 -20.08 -6.15 4.13
CA VAL A 148 -19.90 -6.34 5.57
C VAL A 148 -19.18 -5.11 6.14
N MET A 149 -19.33 -4.85 7.45
CA MET A 149 -18.70 -3.71 8.12
C MET A 149 -17.17 -3.63 7.91
N VAL A 150 -16.50 -4.78 7.78
CA VAL A 150 -15.07 -4.85 7.47
C VAL A 150 -14.73 -4.26 6.09
N ASP A 151 -15.59 -4.48 5.09
CA ASP A 151 -15.38 -3.97 3.73
C ASP A 151 -15.57 -2.44 3.69
N PHE A 152 -16.53 -1.92 4.45
CA PHE A 152 -16.74 -0.49 4.61
C PHE A 152 -15.56 0.19 5.31
N PHE A 153 -15.12 -0.38 6.44
CA PHE A 153 -13.97 0.14 7.17
C PHE A 153 -12.67 0.08 6.34
N MET A 154 -12.43 -1.00 5.60
CA MET A 154 -11.26 -1.13 4.72
C MET A 154 -11.31 -0.16 3.52
N ALA A 155 -12.50 0.11 2.95
CA ALA A 155 -12.65 1.11 1.89
C ALA A 155 -12.34 2.54 2.39
N ASP A 156 -12.72 2.86 3.62
CA ASP A 156 -12.38 4.13 4.26
C ASP A 156 -10.86 4.28 4.46
N GLN A 157 -10.19 3.20 4.86
CA GLN A 157 -8.73 3.18 4.92
C GLN A 157 -8.12 3.41 3.53
N LEU A 158 -8.68 2.82 2.47
CA LEU A 158 -8.20 3.01 1.09
C LEU A 158 -8.36 4.45 0.59
N CYS A 159 -9.47 5.13 0.96
CA CYS A 159 -9.69 6.54 0.63
C CYS A 159 -8.60 7.45 1.21
N SER A 160 -8.12 7.15 2.43
CA SER A 160 -7.02 7.90 3.05
C SER A 160 -5.66 7.69 2.36
N GLN A 161 -5.53 6.67 1.52
CA GLN A 161 -4.30 6.32 0.80
C GLN A 161 -4.27 6.83 -0.65
N VAL A 162 -5.26 7.60 -1.10
CA VAL A 162 -5.30 8.20 -2.45
C VAL A 162 -4.01 8.98 -2.82
N PRO A 163 -3.41 9.81 -1.93
CA PRO A 163 -2.15 10.49 -2.23
C PRO A 163 -0.99 9.52 -2.53
N LEU A 164 -0.99 8.36 -1.88
CA LEU A 164 0.01 7.31 -2.09
C LEU A 164 -0.20 6.61 -3.44
N LEU A 165 -1.45 6.30 -3.82
CA LEU A 165 -1.78 5.74 -5.13
C LEU A 165 -1.37 6.68 -6.27
N ARG A 166 -1.62 7.98 -6.14
CA ARG A 166 -1.20 9.00 -7.12
C ARG A 166 0.31 9.12 -7.25
N THR A 167 1.01 9.05 -6.13
CA THR A 167 2.48 9.08 -6.16
C THR A 167 3.03 7.82 -6.84
N LEU A 168 2.45 6.65 -6.60
CA LEU A 168 2.85 5.40 -7.25
C LEU A 168 2.63 5.43 -8.77
N GLU A 169 1.49 5.93 -9.22
CA GLU A 169 1.16 6.02 -10.64
C GLU A 169 2.09 7.01 -11.38
N TYR A 170 2.34 8.19 -10.79
CA TYR A 170 3.33 9.14 -11.32
C TYR A 170 4.74 8.52 -11.41
N LEU A 171 5.18 7.80 -10.36
CA LEU A 171 6.48 7.13 -10.35
C LEU A 171 6.55 6.01 -11.40
N ALA A 172 5.47 5.26 -11.60
CA ALA A 172 5.39 4.25 -12.66
C ALA A 172 5.55 4.89 -14.05
N CYS A 173 4.81 5.96 -14.34
CA CYS A 173 4.94 6.69 -15.60
C CYS A 173 6.36 7.23 -15.82
N TYR A 174 6.96 7.84 -14.78
CA TYR A 174 8.29 8.45 -14.86
C TYR A 174 9.38 7.42 -15.20
N TYR A 175 9.26 6.18 -14.70
CA TYR A 175 10.22 5.11 -14.98
C TYR A 175 9.94 4.35 -16.27
N ILE A 176 8.68 4.02 -16.57
CA ILE A 176 8.29 3.31 -17.80
C ILE A 176 8.69 4.12 -19.03
N THR A 177 8.41 5.43 -19.02
CA THR A 177 8.75 6.34 -20.12
C THR A 177 10.24 6.68 -20.17
N SER A 178 11.03 6.25 -19.17
CA SER A 178 12.43 6.65 -19.01
C SER A 178 12.62 8.18 -18.99
N SER A 179 11.64 8.94 -18.48
CA SER A 179 11.63 10.42 -18.46
C SER A 179 12.79 11.01 -17.65
N TYR A 180 13.37 10.20 -16.77
CA TYR A 180 14.59 10.53 -16.05
C TYR A 180 15.81 10.78 -16.96
N LYS A 181 15.86 10.16 -18.16
CA LYS A 181 16.96 10.36 -19.13
C LYS A 181 16.89 11.72 -19.81
N THR A 182 15.67 12.20 -20.07
CA THR A 182 15.39 13.46 -20.75
C THR A 182 15.24 14.64 -19.78
N GLN A 183 15.27 14.38 -18.47
CA GLN A 183 15.03 15.36 -17.40
C GLN A 183 13.68 16.11 -17.52
N ASP A 184 12.71 15.53 -18.22
CA ASP A 184 11.38 16.13 -18.37
C ASP A 184 10.44 15.61 -17.27
N TYR A 185 10.40 16.33 -16.15
CA TYR A 185 9.49 16.03 -15.04
C TYR A 185 8.01 16.28 -15.38
N GLY A 186 7.72 17.07 -16.41
CA GLY A 186 6.36 17.44 -16.80
C GLY A 186 5.67 16.44 -17.71
N TYR A 187 6.40 15.44 -18.22
CA TYR A 187 5.90 14.51 -19.24
C TYR A 187 4.61 13.78 -18.79
N CYS A 188 4.61 13.19 -17.60
CA CYS A 188 3.48 12.40 -17.08
C CYS A 188 2.21 13.23 -16.82
N THR A 189 2.36 14.52 -16.54
CA THR A 189 1.23 15.44 -16.32
C THR A 189 0.71 16.05 -17.62
N ARG A 190 1.57 16.13 -18.65
CA ARG A 190 1.25 16.72 -19.95
C ARG A 190 0.52 15.74 -20.86
N VAL A 191 0.94 14.48 -20.86
CA VAL A 191 0.33 13.45 -21.71
C VAL A 191 -1.05 13.09 -21.18
N LYS A 192 -2.05 13.25 -22.05
CA LYS A 192 -3.46 13.06 -21.71
C LYS A 192 -3.76 11.68 -21.12
N HIS A 193 -3.22 10.62 -21.71
CA HIS A 193 -3.46 9.24 -21.25
C HIS A 193 -3.02 8.99 -19.80
N PHE A 194 -1.82 9.45 -19.42
CA PHE A 194 -1.32 9.30 -18.05
C PHE A 194 -2.09 10.19 -17.07
N ARG A 195 -2.38 11.43 -17.47
CA ARG A 195 -3.19 12.33 -16.65
C ARG A 195 -4.60 11.78 -16.38
N ASP A 196 -5.26 11.24 -17.40
CA ASP A 196 -6.61 10.66 -17.29
C ASP A 196 -6.57 9.39 -16.41
N LEU A 197 -5.54 8.55 -16.55
CA LEU A 197 -5.30 7.41 -15.67
C LEU A 197 -5.11 7.85 -14.21
N ALA A 198 -4.31 8.88 -13.97
CA ALA A 198 -4.10 9.45 -12.66
C ALA A 198 -5.44 9.85 -12.02
N TYR A 199 -6.31 10.54 -12.77
CA TYR A 199 -7.63 10.94 -12.28
C TYR A 199 -8.52 9.74 -11.97
N ALA A 200 -8.52 8.73 -12.84
CA ALA A 200 -9.25 7.49 -12.61
C ALA A 200 -8.80 6.79 -11.32
N VAL A 201 -7.48 6.64 -11.11
CA VAL A 201 -6.92 6.00 -9.90
C VAL A 201 -7.31 6.76 -8.63
N SER A 202 -7.32 8.09 -8.65
CA SER A 202 -7.81 8.89 -7.51
C SER A 202 -9.31 8.72 -7.25
N PHE A 203 -10.10 8.55 -8.31
CA PHE A 203 -11.55 8.49 -8.22
C PHE A 203 -12.05 7.12 -7.73
N LEU A 204 -11.34 6.03 -8.07
CA LEU A 204 -11.75 4.66 -7.78
C LEU A 204 -12.10 4.40 -6.30
N PRO A 205 -11.29 4.79 -5.29
CA PRO A 205 -11.64 4.57 -3.88
C PRO A 205 -12.95 5.22 -3.46
N TYR A 206 -13.20 6.45 -3.93
CA TYR A 206 -14.45 7.17 -3.65
C TYR A 206 -15.64 6.55 -4.37
N TYR A 207 -15.43 6.08 -5.60
CA TYR A 207 -16.46 5.36 -6.36
C TYR A 207 -16.89 4.07 -5.64
N TRP A 208 -15.94 3.25 -5.18
CA TRP A 208 -16.28 2.03 -4.44
C TRP A 208 -17.03 2.33 -3.15
N ARG A 209 -16.66 3.39 -2.42
CA ARG A 209 -17.40 3.83 -1.23
C ARG A 209 -18.85 4.23 -1.56
N ALA A 210 -19.06 4.99 -2.63
CA ALA A 210 -20.40 5.36 -3.07
C ALA A 210 -21.24 4.13 -3.45
N MET A 211 -20.64 3.16 -4.15
CA MET A 211 -21.29 1.91 -4.50
C MET A 211 -21.68 1.07 -3.29
N GLN A 212 -20.88 1.08 -2.22
CA GLN A 212 -21.20 0.38 -0.97
C GLN A 212 -22.45 0.97 -0.30
N VAL A 213 -22.54 2.29 -0.22
CA VAL A 213 -23.72 2.99 0.34
C VAL A 213 -24.96 2.69 -0.50
N TYR A 214 -24.87 2.80 -1.82
CA TYR A 214 -25.97 2.48 -2.74
C TYR A 214 -26.46 1.03 -2.56
N LYS A 215 -25.54 0.08 -2.42
CA LYS A 215 -25.87 -1.33 -2.22
C LYS A 215 -26.57 -1.58 -0.89
N ILE A 216 -26.08 -0.95 0.19
CA ILE A 216 -26.71 -1.02 1.51
C ILE A 216 -28.14 -0.47 1.46
N GLU A 217 -28.35 0.67 0.80
CA GLU A 217 -29.67 1.28 0.65
C GLU A 217 -30.64 0.39 -0.15
N HIS A 218 -30.16 -0.21 -1.23
CA HIS A 218 -30.98 -1.10 -2.07
C HIS A 218 -31.29 -2.45 -1.41
N ASP A 219 -30.38 -2.99 -0.58
CA ASP A 219 -30.58 -4.26 0.11
C ASP A 219 -31.43 -4.13 1.39
N LEU A 220 -31.71 -2.91 1.84
CA LEU A 220 -32.66 -2.68 2.92
C LEU A 220 -34.08 -2.96 2.41
N PRO A 221 -34.85 -3.86 3.06
CA PRO A 221 -36.26 -4.01 2.73
C PRO A 221 -36.96 -2.66 2.97
N HIS A 222 -37.76 -2.19 2.01
CA HIS A 222 -38.53 -0.93 2.03
C HIS A 222 -39.53 -0.80 3.19
N HIS A 223 -39.44 -1.61 4.24
CA HIS A 223 -40.44 -1.74 5.28
C HIS A 223 -40.17 -0.98 6.59
N ASN A 224 -39.09 -0.22 6.75
CA ASN A 224 -38.81 0.53 7.99
C ASN A 224 -38.16 1.91 7.77
N VAL A 225 -38.73 2.75 6.91
CA VAL A 225 -38.26 4.15 6.75
C VAL A 225 -38.84 5.10 7.82
N TYR A 226 -39.65 4.61 8.77
CA TYR A 226 -40.31 5.46 9.78
C TYR A 226 -40.13 5.06 11.25
N SER A 227 -39.15 4.24 11.62
CA SER A 227 -38.86 4.00 13.05
C SER A 227 -37.36 4.06 13.31
N SER A 228 -36.95 5.16 13.98
CA SER A 228 -36.06 5.17 15.16
C SER A 228 -34.83 4.23 15.11
N ASP A 229 -33.57 4.70 15.09
CA ASP A 229 -32.92 5.31 16.24
C ASP A 229 -31.57 5.97 15.86
N PHE A 230 -31.54 7.30 15.89
CA PHE A 230 -30.35 8.10 16.21
C PHE A 230 -30.62 8.67 17.61
N LEU A 231 -30.36 7.87 18.64
CA LEU A 231 -30.23 8.27 20.05
C LEU A 231 -29.18 7.39 20.70
#